data_AF-A0A561CEQ8-F1
#
_entry.id   AF-A0A561CEQ8-F1
#
_cell.length_a   1.000
_cell.length_b   1.000
_cell.length_c   1.000
_cell.angle_alpha   90.00
_cell.angle_beta   90.00
_cell.angle_gamma   90.00
#
_symmetry.space_group_name_H-M   'P 1'
#
loop_
_entity.id
_entity.type
_entity.pdbx_description
1 polymer ?
#
loop_
_entity_poly.entity_id
_entity_poly.type
_entity_poly.pdbx_seq_one_letter_code
_entity_poly.pdbx_strand_id
1 'polypeptide(L)' 'MIVIILFFIIIFFYEWNYLKNRKRKKRTFFIVLCIMGVSFCYCISTYLFKYSLNPNELIEILFRPLQEKIIS' A
#
# COMPACT_ATOMS: atom_id res chain seq x y z
N MET A 1 -11.48 6.11 -3.38
CA MET A 1 -10.64 7.04 -2.59
C MET A 1 -11.22 7.31 -1.21
N ILE A 2 -12.43 7.90 -1.09
CA ILE A 2 -13.09 8.16 0.22
C ILE A 2 -13.20 6.91 1.11
N VAL A 3 -13.58 5.77 0.53
CA VAL A 3 -13.68 4.49 1.29
C VAL A 3 -12.32 4.06 1.84
N ILE A 4 -11.24 4.17 1.05
CA ILE A 4 -9.88 3.81 1.48
C ILE A 4 -9.40 4.75 2.60
N ILE A 5 -9.68 6.05 2.48
CA ILE A 5 -9.36 7.04 3.51
C ILE A 5 -10.10 6.71 4.81
N LEU A 6 -11.39 6.36 4.74
CA LEU A 6 -12.18 5.93 5.89
C LEU A 6 -11.57 4.70 6.59
N PHE A 7 -11.14 3.69 5.84
CA PHE A 7 -10.45 2.53 6.41
C PHE A 7 -9.15 2.91 7.10
N PHE A 8 -8.31 3.75 6.48
CA PHE A 8 -7.06 4.21 7.10
C PHE A 8 -7.31 5.00 8.38
N ILE A 9 -8.36 5.82 8.43
CA ILE A 9 -8.76 6.55 9.65
C ILE A 9 -9.16 5.57 10.75
N ILE A 10 -10.00 4.58 10.45
CA ILE A 10 -10.43 3.57 11.43
C ILE A 10 -9.24 2.78 11.97
N ILE A 11 -8.35 2.31 11.08
CA ILE A 11 -7.14 1.58 11.45
C ILE A 11 -6.24 2.47 12.32
N PHE A 12 -6.11 3.74 11.98
CA PHE A 12 -5.28 4.69 12.74
C PHE A 12 -5.77 4.84 14.16
N PHE A 13 -7.07 5.05 14.36
CA PHE A 13 -7.65 5.13 15.71
C PHE A 13 -7.52 3.81 16.48
N TYR A 14 -7.71 2.68 15.80
CA TYR A 14 -7.55 1.36 16.42
C TYR A 14 -6.11 1.11 16.91
N GLU A 15 -5.13 1.31 16.04
CA GLU A 15 -3.70 1.16 16.36
C GLU A 15 -3.27 2.16 17.43
N TRP A 16 -3.71 3.41 17.34
CA TRP A 16 -3.42 4.44 18.33
C TRP A 16 -3.93 4.05 19.72
N ASN A 17 -5.17 3.55 19.79
CA ASN A 17 -5.76 3.10 21.05
C ASN A 17 -5.04 1.85 21.59
N TYR A 18 -4.70 0.90 20.72
CA TYR A 18 -3.94 -0.29 21.09
C TYR A 18 -2.56 0.05 21.66
N LEU A 19 -1.81 0.90 20.98
CA LEU A 19 -0.48 1.33 21.38
C LEU A 19 -0.50 2.14 22.69
N LYS A 20 -1.52 3.00 22.87
CA LYS A 20 -1.74 3.77 24.11
C LYS A 20 -2.09 2.84 25.27
N ASN A 21 -3.03 1.91 25.09
CA ASN A 21 -3.45 0.97 26.13
C ASN A 21 -2.32 0.03 26.57
N ARG A 22 -1.45 -0.37 25.65
CA ARG A 22 -0.28 -1.22 25.95
C ARG A 22 0.95 -0.46 26.44
N LYS A 23 0.87 0.86 26.66
CA LYS A 23 1.99 1.73 27.09
C LYS A 23 3.28 1.47 26.28
N ARG A 24 3.14 1.24 24.97
CA ARG A 24 4.28 0.92 24.11
C ARG A 24 5.23 2.11 23.99
N LYS A 25 6.53 1.82 23.80
CA LYS A 25 7.57 2.85 23.64
C LYS A 25 7.25 3.75 22.45
N LYS A 26 7.59 5.05 22.56
CA LYS A 26 7.42 6.06 21.48
C LYS A 26 8.04 5.63 20.15
N ARG A 27 9.09 4.80 20.17
CA ARG A 27 9.71 4.22 18.96
C ARG A 27 8.76 3.32 18.17
N THR A 28 8.06 2.39 18.84
CA THR A 28 7.08 1.50 18.19
C THR A 28 5.96 2.30 17.56
N PHE A 29 5.57 3.37 18.25
CA PHE A 29 4.56 4.31 17.79
C PHE A 29 4.95 4.99 16.47
N PHE A 30 6.19 5.47 16.38
CA PHE A 30 6.73 6.09 15.17
C PHE A 30 6.83 5.08 14.01
N ILE A 31 7.27 3.85 14.27
CA ILE A 31 7.38 2.80 13.25
C ILE A 31 6.01 2.47 12.66
N VAL A 32 4.99 2.25 13.50
CA VAL A 32 3.64 1.92 13.03
C VAL A 32 3.06 3.08 12.22
N LEU A 33 3.26 4.31 12.67
CA LEU A 33 2.79 5.50 11.96
C LEU A 33 3.50 5.70 10.61
N CYS A 34 4.81 5.44 10.55
CA CYS A 34 5.56 5.45 9.29
C CYS A 34 5.07 4.38 8.31
N ILE A 35 4.87 3.14 8.76
CA ILE A 35 4.38 2.05 7.90
C ILE A 35 2.98 2.40 7.36
N MET A 36 2.07 2.83 8.23
CA MET A 36 0.74 3.27 7.81
C MET A 36 0.80 4.43 6.81
N GLY A 37 1.66 5.42 7.05
CA GLY A 37 1.87 6.55 6.15
C GLY A 37 2.38 6.12 4.78
N VAL A 38 3.37 5.22 4.73
CA VAL A 38 3.91 4.68 3.47
C VAL A 38 2.84 3.90 2.71
N SER A 39 2.07 3.04 3.40
CA SER A 39 0.96 2.30 2.77
C SER A 39 -0.12 3.24 2.23
N PHE A 40 -0.45 4.30 2.94
CA PHE A 40 -1.41 5.30 2.49
C PHE A 40 -0.89 6.07 1.26
N CYS A 41 0.37 6.51 1.30
CA CYS A 41 1.03 7.16 0.17
C CYS A 41 1.06 6.23 -1.05
N TYR A 42 1.34 4.94 -0.88
CA TYR A 42 1.30 3.97 -1.97
C TYR A 42 -0.10 3.85 -2.59
N CYS A 43 -1.16 3.79 -1.77
CA CYS A 43 -2.54 3.78 -2.25
C CYS A 43 -2.93 5.08 -2.99
N ILE A 44 -2.40 6.23 -2.56
CA ILE A 44 -2.61 7.50 -3.26
C ILE A 44 -1.81 7.52 -4.57
N SER A 45 -0.54 7.12 -4.55
CA SER A 45 0.31 7.08 -5.72
C SER A 45 -0.28 6.17 -6.79
N THR A 46 -0.71 4.96 -6.45
CA THR A 46 -1.37 4.05 -7.40
C THR A 46 -2.64 4.65 -8.03
N TYR A 47 -3.35 5.52 -7.32
CA TYR A 47 -4.52 6.21 -7.87
C TYR A 47 -4.17 7.45 -8.71
N LEU A 48 -3.23 8.28 -8.26
CA LEU A 48 -2.80 9.49 -8.98
C LEU A 48 -2.01 9.13 -10.24
N PHE A 49 -1.18 8.10 -10.15
CA PHE A 49 -0.40 7.54 -11.24
C PHE A 49 -1.20 6.47 -12.02
N LYS A 50 -2.53 6.61 -12.10
CA LYS A 50 -3.43 5.73 -12.87
C LYS A 50 -3.03 5.54 -14.34
N TYR A 51 -2.14 6.40 -14.86
CA TYR A 51 -1.63 6.40 -16.23
C TYR A 51 -0.20 5.84 -16.37
N SER A 52 0.49 5.46 -15.29
CA SER A 52 1.83 4.86 -15.40
C SER A 52 1.76 3.37 -15.07
N LEU A 53 1.97 2.56 -16.11
CA LEU A 53 2.15 1.11 -16.09
C LEU A 53 1.12 0.39 -15.21
N ASN A 54 -0.01 0.07 -15.83
CA ASN A 54 -0.97 -0.86 -15.24
C ASN A 54 -0.17 -2.11 -14.81
N PRO A 55 -0.27 -2.62 -13.57
CA PRO A 55 0.47 -3.81 -13.16
C PRO A 55 0.25 -5.00 -14.10
N ASN A 56 -0.91 -5.05 -14.76
CA ASN A 56 -1.17 -6.00 -15.86
C ASN A 56 -0.25 -5.79 -17.08
N GLU A 57 0.00 -4.55 -17.52
CA GLU A 57 0.95 -4.25 -18.59
C GLU A 57 2.39 -4.60 -18.20
N LEU A 58 2.76 -4.39 -16.93
CA LEU A 58 4.07 -4.80 -16.43
C LEU A 58 4.24 -6.33 -16.48
N ILE A 59 3.22 -7.07 -16.07
CA ILE A 59 3.20 -8.53 -16.18
C ILE A 59 3.25 -8.94 -17.66
N GLU A 60 2.47 -8.31 -18.52
CA GLU A 60 2.45 -8.62 -19.96
C GLU A 60 3.82 -8.35 -20.62
N ILE A 61 4.50 -7.26 -20.27
CA ILE A 61 5.86 -6.97 -20.75
C ILE A 61 6.87 -8.00 -20.22
N LEU A 62 6.76 -8.39 -18.94
CA LEU A 62 7.70 -9.32 -18.32
C LEU A 62 7.56 -10.75 -18.88
N PHE A 63 6.33 -11.17 -19.18
CA PHE A 63 6.02 -12.51 -19.66
C PHE A 63 5.91 -12.63 -21.18
N ARG A 64 5.92 -11.53 -21.94
CA ARG A 64 6.01 -11.50 -23.40
C ARG A 64 7.08 -12.43 -24.00
N PRO A 65 8.36 -12.40 -23.55
CA PRO A 65 9.39 -13.28 -24.10
C PRO A 65 9.16 -14.77 -23.78
N LEU A 66 8.38 -15.09 -22.74
CA LEU A 66 7.98 -16.47 -22.45
C LEU A 66 6.83 -16.92 -23.35
N GLN A 67 5.88 -16.04 -23.67
CA GLN A 67 4.78 -16.33 -24.59
C GLN A 67 5.28 -16.60 -26.02
N GLU A 68 6.23 -15.80 -26.51
CA GLU A 68 6.85 -16.02 -27.84
C GLU A 68 7.56 -17.38 -27.95
N LYS A 69 8.06 -17.90 -26.83
CA LYS A 69 8.80 -19.17 -26.78
C LYS A 69 7.92 -20.41 -26.64
N ILE A 70 6.64 -20.24 -26.27
CA ILE A 70 5.66 -21.34 -26.15
C ILE A 70 4.89 -21.55 -27.46
N ILE A 71 4.79 -20.51 -28.30
CA ILE A 71 4.06 -20.54 -29.57
C ILE A 71 4.99 -20.92 -30.76
N SER A 72 6.31 -20.88 -30.57
CA SER A 72 7.34 -21.43 -31.49
C SER A 72 7.64 -22.90 -31.21
#